data_AF-A0A9X2Z8T0-F1
#
_entry.id   AF-A0A9X2Z8T0-F1
#
_cell.length_a   1.000
_cell.length_b   1.000
_cell.length_c   1.000
_cell.angle_alpha   90.00
_cell.angle_beta   90.00
_cell.angle_gamma   90.00
#
_symmetry.space_group_name_H-M   'P 1'
#
loop_
_entity.id
_entity.type
_entity.pdbx_description
1 polymer ?
#
loop_
_entity_poly.entity_id
_entity_poly.type
_entity_poly.pdbx_seq_one_letter_code
_entity_poly.pdbx_strand_id
1 'polypeptide(L)'
;MMTSTYWVEMTLEVSSDTSIEPSFVSDFAEALDDCHDGQVVYTYSRKSRILNLAMSAESDEPIEQVVPKVVGTVRAAAHELGAQTHGWPEPVSIGDVKIKTLVTSMPVSA
;
A
#
# COMPACT_ATOMS: atom_id res chain seq x y z
N MET A 1 6.69 7.72 24.20
CA MET A 1 5.35 7.63 23.60
C MET A 1 5.11 6.19 23.21
N MET A 2 3.87 5.68 23.27
CA MET A 2 3.59 4.31 22.82
C MET A 2 3.48 4.32 21.30
N THR A 3 4.37 3.62 20.60
CA THR A 3 4.23 3.38 19.16
C THR A 3 3.29 2.19 18.98
N SER A 4 2.30 2.32 18.10
CA SER A 4 1.39 1.22 17.76
C SER A 4 1.68 0.72 16.35
N THR A 5 1.57 -0.58 16.15
CA THR A 5 1.67 -1.18 14.81
C THR A 5 0.28 -1.49 14.28
N TYR A 6 -0.02 -0.94 13.11
CA TYR A 6 -1.26 -1.13 12.38
C TYR A 6 -1.01 -1.95 11.12
N TRP A 7 -1.95 -2.81 10.75
CA TRP A 7 -1.98 -3.43 9.43
C TRP A 7 -3.12 -2.84 8.61
N VAL A 8 -2.77 -2.28 7.46
CA VAL A 8 -3.71 -1.72 6.50
C VAL A 8 -3.82 -2.68 5.32
N GLU A 9 -4.98 -3.27 5.16
CA GLU A 9 -5.35 -4.16 4.06
C GLU A 9 -6.09 -3.34 2.99
N MET A 10 -5.68 -3.45 1.74
CA MET A 10 -6.23 -2.70 0.62
C MET A 10 -6.44 -3.60 -0.60
N THR A 11 -7.53 -3.37 -1.33
CA THR A 11 -7.79 -4.00 -2.62
C THR A 11 -7.56 -2.98 -3.73
N LEU A 12 -6.69 -3.29 -4.67
CA LEU A 12 -6.42 -2.48 -5.86
C LEU A 12 -6.90 -3.21 -7.11
N GLU A 13 -7.57 -2.49 -7.99
CA GLU A 13 -7.89 -2.94 -9.35
C GLU A 13 -6.84 -2.39 -10.33
N VAL A 14 -6.17 -3.29 -11.04
CA VAL A 14 -5.14 -2.93 -12.02
C VAL A 14 -5.78 -2.75 -13.40
N SER A 15 -5.58 -1.59 -14.01
CA SER A 15 -6.20 -1.26 -15.30
C SER A 15 -5.64 -2.08 -16.48
N SER A 16 -6.49 -2.31 -17.48
CA SER A 16 -6.32 -3.34 -18.51
C SER A 16 -5.42 -2.99 -19.69
N ASP A 17 -4.95 -1.74 -19.81
CA ASP A 17 -4.24 -1.25 -21.00
C ASP A 17 -2.72 -1.22 -20.82
N THR A 18 -2.20 -2.14 -20.03
CA THR A 18 -0.76 -2.35 -19.89
C THR A 18 -0.42 -3.71 -20.47
N SER A 19 0.16 -3.69 -21.68
CA SER A 19 0.93 -4.80 -22.27
C SER A 19 2.17 -5.21 -21.44
N ILE A 20 2.18 -4.83 -20.15
CA ILE A 20 3.27 -4.78 -19.17
C ILE A 20 2.78 -5.39 -17.83
N GLU A 21 1.53 -5.87 -17.71
CA GLU A 21 0.90 -6.37 -16.46
C GLU A 21 1.81 -7.23 -15.54
N PRO A 22 2.64 -8.18 -16.04
CA PRO A 22 3.49 -8.98 -15.18
C PRO A 22 4.64 -8.20 -14.53
N SER A 23 5.25 -7.25 -15.23
CA SER A 23 6.33 -6.43 -14.66
C SER A 23 5.77 -5.31 -13.81
N PHE A 24 4.64 -4.70 -14.20
CA PHE A 24 4.01 -3.63 -13.40
C PHE A 24 3.78 -4.04 -11.94
N VAL A 25 3.21 -5.23 -11.68
CA VAL A 25 2.94 -5.66 -10.29
C VAL A 25 4.24 -5.88 -9.50
N SER A 26 5.30 -6.36 -10.15
CA SER A 26 6.61 -6.54 -9.51
C SER A 26 7.26 -5.19 -9.21
N ASP A 27 7.32 -4.32 -10.22
CA ASP A 27 7.91 -2.97 -10.13
C ASP A 27 7.15 -2.12 -9.11
N PHE A 28 5.83 -2.31 -9.00
CA PHE A 28 4.97 -1.67 -8.02
C PHE A 28 5.17 -2.18 -6.60
N ALA A 29 5.36 -3.48 -6.41
CA ALA A 29 5.72 -4.01 -5.10
C ALA A 29 7.10 -3.48 -4.65
N GLU A 30 8.08 -3.44 -5.56
CA GLU A 30 9.42 -2.90 -5.28
C GLU A 30 9.37 -1.41 -4.93
N ALA A 31 8.65 -0.60 -5.70
CA ALA A 31 8.44 0.82 -5.38
C ALA A 31 7.72 1.03 -4.04
N LEU A 32 6.78 0.15 -3.68
CA LEU A 32 6.12 0.19 -2.37
C LEU A 32 7.07 -0.16 -1.24
N ASP A 33 7.91 -1.19 -1.41
CA ASP A 33 8.92 -1.57 -0.42
C ASP A 33 9.95 -0.44 -0.21
N ASP A 34 10.34 0.26 -1.28
CA ASP A 34 11.27 1.39 -1.20
C ASP A 34 10.65 2.64 -0.53
N CYS A 35 9.34 2.88 -0.74
CA CYS A 35 8.64 4.05 -0.21
C CYS A 35 8.06 3.85 1.19
N HIS A 36 8.02 2.60 1.69
CA HIS A 36 7.33 2.25 2.93
C HIS A 36 8.29 1.66 3.95
N ASP A 37 8.45 2.33 5.08
CA ASP A 37 9.38 1.90 6.15
C ASP A 37 8.97 0.59 6.86
N GLY A 38 7.81 0.02 6.52
CA GLY A 38 7.26 -1.18 7.13
C GLY A 38 7.22 -2.40 6.21
N GLN A 39 6.59 -3.48 6.68
CA GLN A 39 6.38 -4.68 5.89
C GLN A 39 5.28 -4.46 4.86
N VAL A 40 5.52 -4.90 3.62
CA VAL A 40 4.53 -5.01 2.55
C VAL A 40 4.33 -6.48 2.20
N VAL A 41 3.07 -6.90 2.13
CA VAL A 41 2.69 -8.24 1.66
C VAL A 41 1.63 -8.06 0.59
N TYR A 42 1.74 -8.80 -0.50
CA TYR A 42 0.77 -8.69 -1.59
C TYR A 42 0.40 -10.03 -2.22
N THR A 43 -0.79 -10.06 -2.80
CA THR A 43 -1.25 -11.16 -3.66
C THR A 43 -1.90 -10.57 -4.90
N TYR A 44 -1.62 -11.14 -6.07
CA TYR A 44 -2.19 -10.67 -7.32
C TYR A 44 -2.88 -11.80 -8.08
N SER A 45 -4.14 -11.55 -8.47
CA SER A 45 -4.92 -12.44 -9.31
C SER A 45 -4.99 -11.87 -10.72
N ARG A 46 -4.22 -12.46 -11.66
CA ARG A 46 -4.27 -12.11 -13.09
C ARG A 46 -5.67 -12.25 -13.69
N LYS A 47 -6.44 -13.25 -13.23
CA LYS A 47 -7.78 -13.53 -13.76
C LYS A 47 -8.77 -12.40 -13.46
N SER A 48 -8.69 -11.84 -12.26
CA SER A 48 -9.59 -10.77 -11.81
C SER A 48 -8.95 -9.39 -11.85
N ARG A 49 -7.64 -9.30 -12.14
CA ARG A 49 -6.83 -8.08 -12.08
C ARG A 49 -6.87 -7.38 -10.72
N ILE A 50 -6.97 -8.18 -9.67
CA ILE A 50 -7.04 -7.69 -8.30
C ILE A 50 -5.69 -7.91 -7.63
N LEU A 51 -5.12 -6.83 -7.11
CA LEU A 51 -3.96 -6.82 -6.23
C LEU A 51 -4.44 -6.52 -4.82
N ASN A 52 -4.32 -7.49 -3.92
CA ASN A 52 -4.56 -7.27 -2.49
C ASN A 52 -3.22 -6.94 -1.84
N LEU A 53 -3.17 -5.82 -1.13
CA LEU A 53 -2.02 -5.34 -0.36
C LEU A 53 -2.33 -5.42 1.13
N ALA A 54 -1.33 -5.75 1.92
CA ALA A 54 -1.33 -5.61 3.35
C ALA A 54 -0.01 -4.93 3.75
N MET A 55 -0.10 -3.78 4.41
CA MET A 55 1.05 -2.97 4.78
C MET A 55 1.06 -2.72 6.28
N SER A 56 2.20 -2.90 6.94
CA SER A 56 2.36 -2.58 8.36
C SER A 56 2.81 -1.13 8.53
N ALA A 57 2.11 -0.33 9.31
CA ALA A 57 2.53 1.04 9.64
C ALA A 57 2.74 1.17 11.14
N GLU A 58 3.94 1.58 11.54
CA GLU A 58 4.21 2.02 12.91
C GLU A 58 3.86 3.50 13.03
N SER A 59 3.04 3.84 14.00
CA SER A 59 2.57 5.22 14.18
C SER A 59 2.27 5.50 15.65
N ASP A 60 2.64 6.70 16.10
CA ASP A 60 2.21 7.31 17.35
C ASP A 60 0.96 8.18 17.17
N GLU A 61 0.57 8.45 15.93
CA GLU A 61 -0.65 9.17 15.58
C GLU A 61 -1.92 8.32 15.71
N PRO A 62 -3.09 8.97 15.85
CA PRO A 62 -4.39 8.30 15.82
C PRO A 62 -4.61 7.47 14.56
N ILE A 63 -5.38 6.38 14.69
CA ILE A 63 -5.68 5.44 13.60
C ILE A 63 -6.29 6.12 12.37
N GLU A 64 -7.02 7.23 12.56
CA GLU A 64 -7.62 8.02 11.50
C GLU A 64 -6.58 8.69 10.58
N GLN A 65 -5.34 8.88 11.04
CA GLN A 65 -4.25 9.45 10.25
C GLN A 65 -3.37 8.39 9.58
N VAL A 66 -3.41 7.15 10.07
CA VAL A 66 -2.62 6.04 9.52
C VAL A 66 -3.10 5.64 8.12
N VAL A 67 -4.42 5.49 7.93
CA VAL A 67 -4.98 5.07 6.64
C VAL A 67 -4.66 6.08 5.51
N PRO A 68 -4.87 7.40 5.67
CA PRO A 68 -4.49 8.38 4.65
C PRO A 68 -3.00 8.35 4.29
N LYS A 69 -2.10 8.13 5.25
CA LYS A 69 -0.66 8.02 4.99
C LYS A 69 -0.33 6.82 4.11
N VAL A 70 -0.81 5.63 4.48
CA VAL A 70 -0.60 4.40 3.68
C VAL A 70 -1.19 4.55 2.28
N VAL A 71 -2.41 5.09 2.17
CA VAL A 71 -3.03 5.40 0.86
C VAL A 71 -2.17 6.39 0.05
N GLY A 72 -1.58 7.39 0.71
CA GLY A 72 -0.65 8.33 0.09
C GLY A 72 0.59 7.64 -0.47
N THR A 73 1.22 6.75 0.30
CA THR A 73 2.36 5.94 -0.14
C THR A 73 2.02 5.09 -1.36
N VAL A 74 0.86 4.41 -1.33
CA VAL A 74 0.38 3.59 -2.45
C VAL A 74 0.17 4.41 -3.72
N ARG A 75 -0.40 5.61 -3.59
CA ARG A 75 -0.58 6.53 -4.72
C ARG A 75 0.75 7.07 -5.24
N ALA A 76 1.70 7.37 -4.35
CA ALA A 76 3.03 7.85 -4.74
C ALA A 76 3.78 6.80 -5.56
N ALA A 77 3.85 5.55 -5.08
CA ALA A 77 4.46 4.44 -5.81
C ALA A 77 3.80 4.22 -7.18
N ALA A 78 2.47 4.28 -7.25
CA ALA A 78 1.73 4.14 -8.51
C ALA A 78 2.04 5.29 -9.48
N HIS A 79 2.18 6.50 -8.95
CA HIS A 79 2.52 7.69 -9.72
C HIS A 79 3.96 7.64 -10.23
N GLU A 80 4.94 7.19 -9.44
CA GLU A 80 6.34 7.09 -9.89
C GLU A 80 6.50 6.16 -11.10
N LEU A 81 5.79 5.04 -11.10
CA LEU A 81 5.77 4.11 -12.24
C LEU A 81 5.01 4.68 -13.44
N GLY A 82 3.93 5.43 -13.18
CA GLY A 82 3.12 6.07 -14.21
C GLY A 82 3.74 7.33 -14.82
N ALA A 83 4.57 8.06 -14.08
CA ALA A 83 5.12 9.36 -14.46
C ALA A 83 6.03 9.30 -15.71
N GLN A 84 6.54 8.11 -16.04
CA GLN A 84 7.32 7.89 -17.25
C GLN A 84 6.47 7.59 -18.49
N THR A 85 5.14 7.50 -18.35
CA THR A 85 4.22 7.15 -19.43
C THR A 85 3.35 8.35 -19.86
N HIS A 86 3.50 8.79 -21.11
CA HIS A 86 2.75 9.94 -21.64
C HIS A 86 1.25 9.61 -21.77
N GLY A 87 0.37 10.40 -21.13
CA GLY A 87 -1.09 10.20 -21.17
C GLY A 87 -1.66 9.25 -20.11
N TRP A 88 -0.87 8.92 -19.08
CA TRP A 88 -1.22 7.91 -18.08
C TRP A 88 -2.39 8.32 -17.16
N PRO A 89 -3.52 7.56 -17.14
CA PRO A 89 -4.51 7.66 -16.08
C PRO A 89 -4.04 6.93 -14.81
N GLU A 90 -4.67 7.17 -13.65
CA GLU A 90 -4.36 6.43 -12.41
C GLU A 90 -4.34 4.91 -12.67
N PRO A 91 -3.18 4.22 -12.57
CA PRO A 91 -3.05 2.85 -13.05
C PRO A 91 -3.74 1.83 -12.16
N VAL A 92 -4.05 2.25 -10.93
CA VAL A 92 -4.68 1.48 -9.89
C VAL A 92 -5.86 2.27 -9.33
N SER A 93 -7.02 1.63 -9.28
CA SER A 93 -8.15 2.13 -8.51
C SER A 93 -8.13 1.50 -7.12
N ILE A 94 -8.19 2.33 -6.08
CA ILE A 94 -8.24 1.87 -4.69
C ILE A 94 -9.70 1.54 -4.36
N GLY A 95 -9.98 0.26 -4.13
CA GLY A 95 -11.28 -0.24 -3.69
C GLY A 95 -11.41 -0.22 -2.17
N ASP A 96 -11.65 -1.39 -1.58
CA ASP A 96 -11.83 -1.54 -0.14
C ASP A 96 -10.53 -1.30 0.64
N VAL A 97 -10.61 -0.55 1.74
CA VAL A 97 -9.53 -0.34 2.71
C VAL A 97 -9.99 -0.76 4.10
N LYS A 98 -9.21 -1.61 4.77
CA LYS A 98 -9.48 -2.08 6.14
C LYS A 98 -8.23 -1.90 6.99
N ILE A 99 -8.39 -1.50 8.24
CA ILE A 99 -7.27 -1.33 9.18
C ILE A 99 -7.51 -2.18 10.43
N LYS A 100 -6.45 -2.84 10.89
CA LYS A 100 -6.42 -3.64 12.12
C LYS A 100 -5.24 -3.21 12.98
N THR A 101 -5.47 -2.89 14.25
CA THR A 101 -4.41 -2.64 15.23
C THR A 101 -3.92 -3.97 15.79
N LEU A 102 -2.60 -4.24 15.77
CA LEU A 102 -2.07 -5.51 16.29
C LEU A 102 -1.42 -5.39 17.66
N VAL A 103 -0.71 -4.30 17.98
CA VAL A 103 -0.03 -4.16 19.26
C VAL A 103 0.04 -2.69 19.68
N THR A 104 -0.45 -2.39 20.89
CA THR A 104 -0.10 -1.20 21.67
C THR A 104 0.99 -1.62 22.65
N SER A 105 2.25 -1.26 22.41
CA SER A 105 3.30 -1.54 23.39
C SER A 105 3.13 -0.61 24.59
N MET A 106 2.74 -1.13 25.75
CA MET A 106 2.76 -0.37 27.01
C MET A 106 4.20 0.05 27.34
N PRO A 107 4.45 1.26 27.87
CA PRO A 107 5.75 1.59 28.40
C PRO A 107 5.98 0.69 29.62
N VAL A 108 7.08 -0.05 29.58
CA VAL A 108 7.61 -0.70 30.78
C VAL A 108 8.11 0.44 31.68
N SER A 109 7.33 0.79 32.70
CA SER A 109 7.82 1.65 33.77
C SER A 109 8.89 0.89 34.56
N ALA A 110 10.13 1.36 34.49
CA ALA A 110 11.21 0.98 35.40
C ALA A 110 11.24 1.92 36.61
#